data_AF-A0A6G9CS99-F1
#
_entry.id   AF-A0A6G9CS99-F1
#
_cell.length_a   1.000
_cell.length_b   1.000
_cell.length_c   1.000
_cell.angle_alpha   90.00
_cell.angle_beta   90.00
_cell.angle_gamma   90.00
#
_symmetry.space_group_name_H-M   'P 1'
#
loop_
_entity.id
_entity.type
_entity.pdbx_description
1 polymer ?
#
loop_
_entity_poly.entity_id
_entity_poly.type
_entity_poly.pdbx_seq_one_letter_code
_entity_poly.pdbx_strand_id
1 'polypeptide(L)'
;MTDGAKLGVGAEIVFTVRDIRDSVAHDAILGPARTTVPVNATTGLFTTPTLDPGPYWVGIRWSRSNPTHELYPIEVPAESGTFRLWPLIDAGAPPPEPGALGFIRNGGSIQRAEDLTIAEYAALPAKDPATLYITFES
;
A
#
# COMPACT_ATOMS: atom_id res chain seq x y z
N MET A 1 -0.11 -11.29 -2.90
CA MET A 1 -0.46 -11.52 -1.48
C MET A 1 -1.40 -10.41 -1.07
N THR A 2 -2.60 -10.72 -0.57
CA THR A 2 -3.53 -9.72 -0.01
C THR A 2 -2.84 -9.07 1.19
N ASP A 3 -2.55 -7.80 1.04
CA ASP A 3 -1.53 -7.04 1.75
C ASP A 3 -1.99 -6.60 3.18
N GLY A 4 -2.93 -7.35 3.77
CA GLY A 4 -3.36 -7.20 5.16
C GLY A 4 -2.31 -7.72 6.16
N ALA A 5 -1.59 -8.79 5.80
CA ALA A 5 -0.65 -9.49 6.68
C ALA A 5 0.55 -8.64 7.15
N LYS A 6 0.80 -7.47 6.55
CA LYS A 6 1.86 -6.55 6.98
C LYS A 6 1.47 -5.72 8.19
N LEU A 7 0.18 -5.49 8.44
CA LEU A 7 -0.26 -4.66 9.58
C LEU A 7 -0.14 -5.47 10.87
N GLY A 8 0.98 -5.29 11.58
CA GLY A 8 1.20 -5.88 12.89
C GLY A 8 0.10 -5.49 13.89
N VAL A 9 -0.04 -6.29 14.95
CA VAL A 9 -1.00 -6.01 16.03
C VAL A 9 -0.72 -4.62 16.62
N GLY A 10 -1.71 -3.74 16.56
CA GLY A 10 -1.60 -2.36 17.05
C GLY A 10 -1.00 -1.36 16.06
N ALA A 11 -0.98 -1.69 14.76
CA ALA A 11 -0.66 -0.73 13.72
C ALA A 11 -1.70 0.40 13.66
N GLU A 12 -1.23 1.64 13.47
CA GLU A 12 -2.07 2.83 13.34
C GLU A 12 -1.82 3.49 11.99
N ILE A 13 -2.89 3.84 11.28
CA ILE A 13 -2.82 4.50 9.99
C ILE A 13 -3.43 5.89 10.11
N VAL A 14 -2.62 6.89 9.78
CA VAL A 14 -2.97 8.30 9.94
C VAL A 14 -2.90 8.98 8.58
N PHE A 15 -4.02 9.55 8.15
CA PHE A 15 -4.12 10.36 6.94
C PHE A 15 -3.87 11.82 7.32
N THR A 16 -2.95 12.47 6.63
CA THR A 16 -2.53 13.85 6.93
C THR A 16 -2.63 14.71 5.69
N VAL A 17 -3.41 15.78 5.77
CA VAL A 17 -3.28 16.93 4.84
C VAL A 17 -2.08 17.74 5.32
N ARG A 18 -1.11 18.04 4.45
CA ARG A 18 0.07 18.85 4.81
C ARG A 18 -0.06 20.31 4.39
N ASP A 19 -0.69 20.52 3.24
CA ASP A 19 -0.83 21.83 2.62
C ASP A 19 -2.28 22.30 2.71
N ILE A 20 -2.48 23.60 2.87
CA ILE A 20 -3.83 24.17 2.86
C ILE A 20 -4.39 24.04 1.45
N ARG A 21 -5.54 23.37 1.30
CA ARG A 21 -6.23 23.24 0.01
C ARG A 21 -7.73 23.43 0.16
N ASP A 22 -8.38 23.83 -0.92
CA ASP A 22 -9.83 23.84 -0.99
C ASP A 22 -10.36 22.40 -1.06
N SER A 23 -11.51 22.16 -0.44
CA SER A 23 -12.26 20.91 -0.59
C SER A 23 -12.72 20.75 -2.05
N VAL A 24 -12.88 19.51 -2.51
CA VAL A 24 -13.39 19.24 -3.86
C VAL A 24 -14.84 19.74 -4.03
N ALA A 25 -15.62 19.76 -2.95
CA ALA A 25 -16.97 20.32 -2.94
C ALA A 25 -17.01 21.86 -2.85
N HIS A 26 -15.86 22.53 -2.67
CA HIS A 26 -15.74 23.98 -2.45
C HIS A 26 -16.59 24.52 -1.29
N ASP A 27 -16.84 23.69 -0.27
CA ASP A 27 -17.63 24.04 0.91
C ASP A 27 -16.78 24.20 2.18
N ALA A 28 -15.50 23.81 2.13
CA ALA A 28 -14.55 23.93 3.23
C ALA A 28 -13.11 24.16 2.76
N ILE A 29 -12.30 24.83 3.59
CA ILE A 29 -10.83 24.85 3.46
C ILE A 29 -10.24 23.76 4.35
N LEU A 30 -9.45 22.87 3.73
CA LEU A 30 -8.72 21.82 4.42
C LEU A 30 -7.37 22.36 4.88
N GLY A 31 -7.19 22.48 6.20
CA GLY A 31 -5.91 22.78 6.82
C GLY A 31 -5.12 21.53 7.20
N PRO A 32 -3.89 21.70 7.74
CA PRO A 32 -3.10 20.57 8.21
C PRO A 32 -3.80 19.81 9.34
N ALA A 33 -4.36 18.65 9.01
CA ALA A 33 -5.18 17.86 9.92
C ALA A 33 -4.81 16.39 9.80
N ARG A 34 -4.85 15.69 10.94
CA ARG A 34 -4.63 14.24 11.04
C ARG A 34 -5.96 13.54 11.26
N THR A 35 -6.22 12.52 10.45
CA THR A 35 -7.38 11.65 10.59
C THR A 35 -6.88 10.22 10.75
N THR A 36 -7.09 9.64 11.93
CA THR A 36 -6.80 8.22 12.15
C THR A 36 -7.92 7.38 11.55
N VAL A 37 -7.55 6.41 10.72
CA VAL A 37 -8.52 5.52 10.07
C VAL A 37 -8.22 4.07 10.44
N PRO A 38 -9.20 3.33 10.98
CA PRO A 38 -9.01 1.92 11.26
C PRO A 38 -8.89 1.14 9.95
N VAL A 39 -7.87 0.28 9.88
CA VAL A 39 -7.65 -0.61 8.73
C VAL A 39 -7.83 -2.04 9.19
N ASN A 40 -8.57 -2.81 8.40
CA ASN A 40 -8.78 -4.22 8.65
C ASN A 40 -7.45 -4.98 8.44
N ALA A 41 -6.86 -5.45 9.54
CA ALA A 41 -5.57 -6.13 9.52
C ALA A 41 -5.55 -7.43 8.70
N THR A 42 -6.71 -8.06 8.44
CA THR A 42 -6.77 -9.29 7.63
C THR A 42 -6.78 -8.99 6.13
N THR A 43 -7.41 -7.89 5.73
CA THR A 43 -7.70 -7.59 4.31
C THR A 43 -6.93 -6.39 3.77
N GLY A 44 -6.32 -5.57 4.65
CA GLY A 44 -5.69 -4.29 4.27
C GLY A 44 -6.68 -3.25 3.76
N LEU A 45 -7.98 -3.50 3.97
CA LEU A 45 -9.05 -2.59 3.57
C LEU A 45 -9.23 -1.54 4.65
N PHE A 46 -9.36 -0.30 4.20
CA PHE A 46 -9.81 0.80 5.04
C PHE A 46 -11.09 1.34 4.44
N THR A 47 -12.01 1.70 5.31
CA THR A 47 -13.14 2.52 4.91
C THR A 47 -12.70 3.93 5.19
N THR A 48 -12.65 4.78 4.17
CA THR A 48 -12.47 6.20 4.41
C THR A 48 -13.69 6.69 5.22
N PRO A 49 -13.55 7.12 6.50
CA PRO A 49 -14.49 8.13 6.97
C PRO A 49 -14.35 9.32 6.01
N THR A 50 -15.43 9.99 5.63
CA THR A 50 -15.48 11.10 4.65
C THR A 50 -14.20 11.93 4.61
N LEU A 51 -13.20 11.46 3.85
CA LEU A 51 -11.99 12.19 3.50
C LEU A 51 -12.38 12.94 2.25
N ASP A 52 -12.05 14.22 2.19
CA ASP A 52 -12.21 14.95 0.95
C ASP A 52 -11.31 14.32 -0.11
N PRO A 53 -11.78 14.09 -1.34
CA PRO A 53 -10.93 13.52 -2.38
C PRO A 53 -9.68 14.36 -2.64
N GLY A 54 -8.59 13.72 -3.08
CA GLY A 54 -7.36 14.43 -3.43
C GLY A 54 -6.13 14.02 -2.60
N PRO A 55 -5.09 14.87 -2.53
CA PRO A 55 -3.79 14.48 -2.02
C PRO A 55 -3.74 14.35 -0.50
N TYR A 56 -3.17 13.24 -0.02
CA TYR A 56 -2.89 12.97 1.38
C TYR A 56 -1.51 12.35 1.58
N TRP A 57 -1.01 12.47 2.81
CA TRP A 57 0.10 11.67 3.31
C TRP A 57 -0.43 10.61 4.26
N VAL A 58 -0.12 9.34 4.00
CA VAL A 58 -0.41 8.24 4.90
C VAL A 58 0.82 7.98 5.76
N GLY A 59 0.66 8.14 7.07
CA GLY A 59 1.59 7.66 8.08
C GLY A 59 1.21 6.25 8.51
N ILE A 60 2.11 5.27 8.32
CA ILE A 60 1.95 3.92 8.87
C ILE A 60 2.86 3.76 10.08
N ARG A 61 2.24 3.51 11.23
CA ARG A 61 2.94 3.07 12.44
C ARG A 61 2.84 1.56 12.54
N TRP A 62 3.95 0.86 12.33
CA TRP A 62 3.98 -0.61 12.32
C TRP A 62 3.86 -1.26 13.69
N SER A 63 4.17 -0.53 14.76
CA SER A 63 4.07 -1.02 16.14
C SER A 63 3.90 0.14 17.11
N ARG A 64 3.19 -0.08 18.22
CA ARG A 64 3.16 0.89 19.33
C ARG A 64 4.55 1.15 19.92
N SER A 65 5.46 0.18 19.86
CA SER A 65 6.83 0.36 20.35
C SER A 65 7.73 1.16 19.40
N ASN A 66 7.32 1.35 18.14
CA ASN A 66 8.03 2.20 17.19
C ASN A 66 7.26 3.52 16.96
N PRO A 67 7.81 4.69 17.36
CA PRO A 67 7.14 5.96 17.17
C PRO A 67 7.30 6.53 15.75
N THR A 68 8.18 5.97 14.91
CA THR A 68 8.36 6.48 13.55
C THR A 68 7.21 6.04 12.65
N HIS A 69 6.68 7.00 11.90
CA HIS A 69 5.70 6.76 10.86
C HIS A 69 6.44 6.78 9.52
N GLU A 70 6.34 5.69 8.76
CA GLU A 70 6.67 5.75 7.34
C GLU A 70 5.57 6.57 6.65
N LEU A 71 5.98 7.50 5.79
CA LEU A 71 5.09 8.48 5.19
C LEU A 71 5.03 8.27 3.69
N TYR A 72 3.84 8.00 3.18
CA TYR A 72 3.59 7.74 1.78
C TYR A 72 2.63 8.78 1.21
N PRO A 73 2.97 9.45 0.10
CA PRO A 73 2.01 10.25 -0.62
C PRO A 73 0.97 9.31 -1.27
N ILE A 74 -0.30 9.69 -1.21
CA ILE A 74 -1.39 9.00 -1.90
C ILE A 74 -2.37 10.03 -2.48
N GLU A 75 -3.17 9.57 -3.44
CA GLU A 75 -4.36 10.27 -3.92
C GLU A 75 -5.60 9.52 -3.43
N VAL A 76 -6.46 10.17 -2.65
CA VAL A 76 -7.75 9.59 -2.22
C VAL A 76 -8.76 9.74 -3.36
N PRO A 77 -9.38 8.64 -3.85
CA PRO A 77 -10.34 8.70 -4.95
C PRO A 77 -11.58 9.56 -4.63
N ALA A 78 -12.19 10.12 -5.67
CA ALA A 78 -13.43 10.90 -5.55
C ALA A 78 -14.68 10.07 -5.22
N GLU A 79 -14.61 8.77 -5.46
CA GLU A 79 -15.70 7.84 -5.16
C GLU A 79 -15.73 7.54 -3.66
N SER A 80 -16.93 7.41 -3.10
CA SER A 80 -17.10 6.91 -1.73
C SER A 80 -17.08 5.37 -1.73
N GLY A 81 -16.36 4.76 -0.80
CA GLY A 81 -16.27 3.29 -0.75
C GLY A 81 -15.19 2.74 0.16
N THR A 82 -14.97 1.44 0.04
CA THR A 82 -13.89 0.73 0.72
C THR A 82 -12.71 0.58 -0.23
N PHE A 83 -11.54 1.03 0.20
CA PHE A 83 -10.34 1.04 -0.64
C PHE A 83 -9.25 0.11 -0.08
N ARG A 84 -8.40 -0.40 -0.98
CA ARG A 84 -7.17 -1.09 -0.61
C ARG A 84 -6.07 -0.03 -0.46
N LEU A 85 -5.40 0.00 0.68
CA LEU A 85 -4.38 1.02 0.97
C LEU A 85 -3.15 0.89 0.07
N TRP A 86 -2.66 -0.33 -0.11
CA TRP A 86 -1.39 -0.58 -0.78
C TRP A 86 -1.34 -0.16 -2.25
N PRO A 87 -2.37 -0.42 -3.08
CA PRO A 87 -2.43 0.13 -4.43
C PRO A 87 -2.35 1.66 -4.48
N LEU A 88 -2.88 2.37 -3.47
CA LEU A 88 -2.80 3.84 -3.42
C LEU A 88 -1.38 4.31 -3.07
N ILE A 89 -0.71 3.62 -2.16
CA ILE A 89 0.70 3.89 -1.82
C ILE A 89 1.62 3.62 -3.01
N ASP A 90 1.43 2.50 -3.71
CA ASP A 90 2.23 2.14 -4.88
C ASP A 90 2.02 3.13 -6.03
N ALA A 91 0.79 3.59 -6.24
CA ALA A 91 0.47 4.62 -7.23
C ALA A 91 1.09 6.00 -6.91
N GLY A 92 1.20 6.34 -5.62
CA GLY A 92 1.81 7.60 -5.17
C GLY A 92 3.33 7.54 -5.04
N ALA A 93 3.93 6.34 -5.05
CA ALA A 93 5.37 6.18 -4.95
C ALA A 93 6.07 6.84 -6.16
N PRO A 94 7.12 7.64 -5.95
CA PRO A 94 7.88 8.17 -7.06
C PRO A 94 8.41 7.01 -7.91
N PRO A 95 8.47 7.15 -9.25
CA PRO A 95 9.23 6.22 -10.05
C PRO A 95 10.64 6.10 -9.45
N PRO A 96 11.21 4.89 -9.36
CA PRO A 96 12.58 4.76 -8.92
C PRO A 96 13.48 5.60 -9.81
N GLU A 97 14.55 6.13 -9.23
CA GLU A 97 15.56 6.82 -10.02
C GLU A 97 16.05 5.93 -11.17
N PRO A 98 16.25 6.47 -12.38
CA PRO A 98 16.78 5.70 -13.50
C PRO A 98 18.09 5.00 -13.08
N GLY A 99 18.09 3.67 -13.09
CA GLY A 99 19.25 2.86 -12.67
C GLY A 99 19.19 2.33 -11.23
N ALA A 100 18.11 2.56 -10.48
CA ALA A 100 17.89 1.90 -9.20
C ALA A 100 17.83 0.38 -9.38
N LEU A 101 18.83 -0.32 -8.85
CA LEU A 101 18.83 -1.78 -8.78
C LEU A 101 17.77 -2.22 -7.76
N GLY A 102 16.93 -3.20 -8.12
CA GLY A 102 16.01 -3.84 -7.16
C GLY A 102 14.52 -3.47 -7.26
N PHE A 103 14.08 -2.81 -8.33
CA PHE A 103 12.65 -2.55 -8.58
C PHE A 103 12.17 -3.13 -9.90
N ILE A 104 10.98 -3.74 -9.89
CA ILE A 104 10.31 -4.27 -11.07
C ILE A 104 8.87 -3.74 -11.06
N ARG A 105 8.46 -3.02 -12.11
CA ARG A 105 7.03 -2.74 -12.35
C ARG A 105 6.40 -3.97 -12.98
N ASN A 106 5.38 -4.51 -12.32
CA ASN A 106 4.58 -5.55 -12.91
C ASN A 106 3.67 -4.96 -13.98
N GLY A 107 3.89 -5.33 -15.24
CA GLY A 107 3.07 -4.90 -16.39
C GLY A 107 1.70 -5.57 -16.49
N GLY A 108 1.30 -6.36 -15.48
CA GLY A 108 -0.01 -7.02 -15.40
C GLY A 108 0.00 -8.53 -15.66
N SER A 109 1.11 -9.08 -16.17
CA SER A 109 1.21 -10.52 -16.50
C SER A 109 1.60 -11.41 -15.32
N ILE A 110 2.19 -10.85 -14.27
CA ILE A 110 2.58 -11.61 -13.06
C ILE A 110 1.44 -11.48 -12.04
N GLN A 111 0.82 -12.58 -11.65
CA GLN A 111 -0.24 -12.60 -10.63
C GLN A 111 0.31 -12.93 -9.24
N ARG A 112 1.46 -13.62 -9.17
CA ARG A 112 2.08 -14.08 -7.93
C ARG A 112 3.61 -14.13 -8.07
N ALA A 113 4.32 -13.98 -6.96
CA ALA A 113 5.73 -14.34 -6.84
C ALA A 113 5.91 -15.32 -5.67
N GLU A 114 6.79 -16.31 -5.82
CA GLU A 114 7.04 -17.38 -4.85
C GLU A 114 8.52 -17.75 -4.83
N ASP A 115 9.12 -17.85 -3.65
CA ASP A 115 10.46 -18.38 -3.44
C ASP A 115 10.38 -19.84 -2.99
N LEU A 116 11.24 -20.68 -3.58
CA LEU A 116 11.30 -22.10 -3.28
C LEU A 116 12.67 -22.67 -3.67
N THR A 117 13.03 -23.81 -3.13
CA THR A 117 14.26 -24.50 -3.52
C THR A 117 14.16 -25.04 -4.95
N ILE A 118 15.31 -25.26 -5.60
CA ILE A 118 15.35 -25.91 -6.92
C ILE A 118 14.62 -27.27 -6.91
N ALA A 119 14.74 -28.03 -5.81
CA ALA A 119 14.08 -29.31 -5.65
C ALA A 119 12.54 -29.17 -5.61
N GLU A 120 12.03 -28.20 -4.86
CA GLU A 120 10.59 -27.91 -4.79
C GLU A 120 10.05 -27.44 -6.16
N TYR A 121 10.81 -26.64 -6.91
CA TYR A 121 10.42 -26.20 -8.26
C TYR A 121 10.29 -27.36 -9.24
N ALA A 122 11.24 -28.30 -9.16
CA ALA A 122 11.26 -29.50 -9.98
C ALA A 122 10.09 -30.43 -9.64
N ALA A 123 9.68 -30.47 -8.36
CA ALA A 123 8.58 -31.28 -7.86
C ALA A 123 7.18 -30.72 -8.20
N LEU A 124 7.07 -29.47 -8.66
CA LEU A 124 5.77 -28.88 -9.02
C LEU A 124 5.11 -29.68 -10.17
N PRO A 125 3.89 -30.22 -9.96
CA PRO A 125 3.20 -31.03 -10.97
C PRO A 125 2.79 -30.19 -12.20
N ALA A 126 2.56 -28.89 -12.03
CA ALA A 126 2.40 -27.92 -13.09
C ALA A 126 2.89 -26.54 -12.60
N LYS A 127 3.59 -25.82 -13.46
CA LYS A 127 4.08 -24.45 -13.19
C LYS A 127 3.03 -23.47 -13.67
N ASP A 128 2.63 -22.54 -12.81
CA ASP A 128 1.67 -21.50 -13.19
C ASP A 128 2.38 -20.44 -14.05
N PRO A 129 1.96 -20.22 -15.31
CA PRO A 129 2.59 -19.23 -16.19
C PRO A 129 2.42 -17.78 -15.71
N ALA A 130 1.48 -17.52 -14.79
CA ALA A 130 1.29 -16.22 -14.18
C ALA A 130 2.08 -16.03 -12.86
N THR A 131 2.87 -17.03 -12.43
CA THR A 131 3.68 -16.96 -11.22
C THR A 131 5.16 -16.79 -11.54
N LEU A 132 5.79 -15.77 -10.94
CA LEU A 132 7.25 -15.61 -10.92
C LEU A 132 7.85 -16.50 -9.82
N TYR A 133 8.65 -17.50 -10.20
CA TYR A 133 9.36 -18.34 -9.24
C TYR A 133 10.82 -17.89 -9.07
N ILE A 134 11.22 -17.65 -7.83
CA ILE A 134 12.61 -17.36 -7.46
C ILE A 134 13.19 -18.63 -6.83
N THR A 135 14.02 -19.36 -7.60
CA THR A 135 14.61 -20.61 -7.14
C THR A 135 15.98 -20.40 -6.52
N PHE A 136 16.28 -21.07 -5.41
CA PHE A 136 17.60 -21.03 -4.77
C PHE A 136 18.14 -22.42 -4.48
N GLU A 137 19.48 -22.53 -4.39
CA GLU A 137 20.16 -23.70 -3.85
C GLU A 137 20.00 -23.71 -2.33
N SER A 138 19.65 -24.87 -1.77
CA SER A 138 19.54 -25.11 -0.33
C SER A 138 20.83 -25.66 0.26
#